data_AF-A0A925L9K0-F1
#
_entry.id   AF-A0A925L9K0-F1
#
_cell.length_a   1.000
_cell.length_b   1.000
_cell.length_c   1.000
_cell.angle_alpha   90.00
_cell.angle_beta   90.00
_cell.angle_gamma   90.00
#
_symmetry.space_group_name_H-M   'P 1'
#
loop_
_entity.id
_entity.type
_entity.pdbx_description
1 polymer ?
#
loop_
_entity_poly.entity_id
_entity_poly.type
_entity_poly.pdbx_seq_one_letter_code
_entity_poly.pdbx_strand_id
1 'polypeptide(L)'
;MVGPDGQLPLPWLATPLHEALRTQRGHALLIHGPQGIGQFELALTLAQAWLCETNPTQQPCGTCASCRLVQAHSHPDLLVLLPEALRESLGWGATDDSGEG
;
A
#
# COMPACT_ATOMS: atom_id res chain seq x y z
N MET A 1 -4.30 -0.86 -2.49
CA MET A 1 -3.60 0.41 -2.81
C MET A 1 -4.48 1.25 -3.72
N VAL A 2 -4.25 2.56 -3.81
CA VAL A 2 -4.97 3.43 -4.74
C VAL A 2 -4.56 3.11 -6.17
N GLY A 3 -5.54 2.78 -7.01
CA GLY A 3 -5.34 2.51 -8.44
C GLY A 3 -5.22 3.79 -9.27
N PRO A 4 -5.01 3.67 -10.60
CA PRO A 4 -4.84 4.82 -11.49
C PRO A 4 -6.06 5.75 -11.52
N ASP A 5 -7.26 5.24 -11.22
CA ASP A 5 -8.50 6.03 -11.12
C ASP A 5 -8.60 6.86 -9.82
N GLY A 6 -7.56 6.82 -8.98
CA GLY A 6 -7.52 7.54 -7.71
C GLY A 6 -8.41 6.93 -6.61
N GLN A 7 -9.08 5.81 -6.87
CA GLN A 7 -9.97 5.16 -5.92
C GLN A 7 -9.23 4.31 -4.89
N LEU A 8 -9.70 4.36 -3.64
CA LEU A 8 -9.22 3.50 -2.55
C LEU A 8 -9.61 2.04 -2.81
N PRO A 9 -8.81 1.07 -2.33
CA PRO A 9 -9.12 -0.36 -2.49
C PRO A 9 -10.40 -0.76 -1.76
N LEU A 10 -10.69 -0.12 -0.63
CA LEU A 10 -11.87 -0.37 0.20
C LEU A 10 -12.42 1.00 0.67
N PRO A 11 -13.71 1.31 0.42
CA PRO A 11 -14.24 2.67 0.67
C PRO A 11 -14.15 3.12 2.13
N TRP A 12 -14.33 2.21 3.08
CA TRP A 12 -14.32 2.52 4.51
C TRP A 12 -12.92 2.85 5.06
N LEU A 13 -11.87 2.67 4.28
CA LEU A 13 -10.51 3.05 4.69
C LEU A 13 -10.23 4.54 4.54
N ALA A 14 -11.13 5.32 3.91
CA ALA A 14 -10.92 6.75 3.70
C ALA A 14 -10.67 7.51 5.01
N THR A 15 -11.53 7.28 6.02
CA THR A 15 -11.40 7.94 7.33
C THR A 15 -10.11 7.58 8.06
N PRO A 16 -9.76 6.30 8.30
CA PRO A 16 -8.51 5.96 8.98
C PRO A 16 -7.26 6.36 8.19
N LEU A 17 -7.29 6.33 6.85
CA LEU A 17 -6.19 6.82 6.01
C LEU A 17 -5.93 8.31 6.25
N HIS A 18 -6.96 9.14 6.11
CA HIS A 18 -6.83 10.59 6.31
C HIS A 18 -6.39 10.93 7.74
N GLU A 19 -6.91 10.22 8.73
CA GLU A 19 -6.54 10.46 10.12
C GLU A 19 -5.07 10.09 10.39
N ALA A 20 -4.63 8.92 9.91
CA ALA A 20 -3.24 8.49 10.06
C ALA A 20 -2.28 9.46 9.34
N LEU A 21 -2.60 9.89 8.11
CA LEU A 21 -1.76 10.85 7.37
C LEU A 21 -1.63 12.20 8.07
N ARG A 22 -2.69 12.65 8.75
CA ARG A 22 -2.71 13.94 9.47
C ARG A 22 -1.99 13.89 10.82
N THR A 23 -2.09 12.75 11.51
CA THR A 23 -1.69 12.63 12.93
C THR A 23 -0.38 11.88 13.14
N GLN A 24 0.00 10.99 12.23
CA GLN A 24 1.20 10.17 12.38
C GLN A 24 2.46 11.00 12.18
N ARG A 25 3.16 11.27 13.29
CA ARG A 25 4.44 12.00 13.31
C ARG A 25 5.63 11.14 13.78
N GLY A 26 5.36 9.91 14.23
CA GLY A 26 6.39 8.96 14.67
C GLY A 26 6.93 8.10 13.54
N HIS A 27 8.07 7.46 13.78
CA HIS A 27 8.72 6.52 12.85
C HIS A 27 8.08 5.13 12.83
N ALA A 28 7.10 4.87 13.71
CA ALA A 28 6.39 3.60 13.81
C ALA A 28 4.89 3.85 14.04
N LEU A 29 4.05 3.13 13.28
CA LEU A 29 2.60 3.14 13.40
C LEU A 29 2.13 1.70 13.61
N LEU A 30 1.34 1.46 14.65
CA LEU A 30 0.64 0.19 14.85
C LEU A 30 -0.79 0.33 14.34
N ILE A 31 -1.15 -0.48 13.34
CA ILE A 31 -2.53 -0.61 12.85
C ILE A 31 -3.14 -1.83 13.53
N HIS A 32 -4.31 -1.66 14.14
CA HIS A 32 -5.04 -2.75 14.77
C HIS A 32 -6.54 -2.64 14.48
N GLY A 33 -7.22 -3.78 14.43
CA GLY A 33 -8.66 -3.83 14.24
C GLY A 33 -9.18 -5.27 14.12
N PRO A 34 -10.48 -5.45 13.83
CA PRO A 34 -11.06 -6.75 13.53
C PRO A 34 -10.42 -7.41 12.31
N GLN A 35 -10.40 -8.74 12.28
CA GLN A 35 -9.95 -9.48 11.10
C GLN A 35 -10.82 -9.15 9.88
N GLY A 36 -10.20 -8.98 8.72
CA GLY A 36 -10.89 -8.70 7.45
C GLY A 36 -11.32 -7.24 7.23
N ILE A 37 -11.06 -6.33 8.18
CA ILE A 37 -11.42 -4.91 8.03
C ILE A 37 -10.55 -4.15 7.00
N GLY A 38 -9.47 -4.75 6.51
CA GLY A 38 -8.58 -4.15 5.53
C GLY A 38 -7.31 -3.50 6.11
N GLN A 39 -6.74 -4.06 7.18
CA GLN A 39 -5.57 -3.48 7.88
C GLN A 39 -4.32 -3.48 7.00
N PHE A 40 -4.11 -4.55 6.23
CA PHE A 40 -2.96 -4.66 5.33
C PHE A 40 -3.09 -3.70 4.15
N GLU A 41 -4.30 -3.56 3.61
CA GLU A 41 -4.64 -2.61 2.55
C GLU A 41 -4.45 -1.16 3.02
N LEU A 42 -4.81 -0.86 4.27
CA LEU A 42 -4.55 0.45 4.88
C LEU A 42 -3.04 0.70 5.01
N ALA A 43 -2.28 -0.27 5.51
CA ALA A 43 -0.82 -0.17 5.64
C ALA A 43 -0.14 0.12 4.30
N LEU A 44 -0.50 -0.64 3.26
CA LEU A 44 0.04 -0.45 1.91
C LEU A 44 -0.38 0.89 1.30
N THR A 45 -1.62 1.34 1.55
CA THR A 45 -2.10 2.62 1.04
C THR A 45 -1.41 3.80 1.75
N LEU A 46 -1.11 3.69 3.04
CA LEU A 46 -0.28 4.66 3.76
C LEU A 46 1.16 4.70 3.22
N ALA A 47 1.77 3.54 3.00
CA ALA A 47 3.09 3.47 2.38
C ALA A 47 3.10 4.13 0.99
N GLN A 48 2.10 3.82 0.16
CA GLN A 48 1.92 4.47 -1.15
C GLN A 48 1.74 5.99 -1.03
N ALA A 49 1.01 6.47 -0.03
CA ALA A 49 0.80 7.90 0.22
C ALA A 49 2.08 8.63 0.64
N TRP A 50 2.89 8.02 1.51
CA TRP A 50 4.17 8.59 1.95
C TRP A 50 5.24 8.58 0.85
N LEU A 51 5.19 7.61 -0.05
CA LEU A 51 6.09 7.53 -1.20
C LEU A 51 5.59 8.32 -2.41
N CYS A 52 4.34 8.78 -2.41
CA CYS A 52 3.75 9.48 -3.54
C CYS A 52 4.49 10.78 -3.87
N GLU A 53 4.97 10.91 -5.11
CA GLU A 53 5.68 12.10 -5.59
C GLU A 53 4.74 13.30 -5.81
N THR A 54 3.46 13.04 -6.11
CA THR A 54 2.49 14.10 -6.44
C THR A 54 1.88 14.73 -5.20
N ASN A 55 1.40 13.91 -4.27
CA ASN A 55 0.67 14.35 -3.08
C ASN A 55 1.23 13.67 -1.83
N PRO A 56 2.48 13.96 -1.43
CA PRO A 56 3.05 13.37 -0.23
C PRO A 56 2.16 13.74 0.97
N THR A 57 1.85 12.76 1.81
CA THR A 57 1.01 12.92 3.02
C THR A 57 -0.49 13.19 2.79
N GLN A 58 -1.00 13.00 1.57
CA GLN A 58 -2.43 12.98 1.26
C GLN A 58 -2.81 11.66 0.59
N GLN A 59 -4.05 11.55 0.08
CA GLN A 59 -4.44 10.39 -0.72
C GLN A 59 -3.48 10.24 -1.93
N PRO A 60 -2.87 9.06 -2.12
CA PRO A 60 -1.89 8.87 -3.19
C PRO A 60 -2.58 9.01 -4.55
N CYS A 61 -1.88 9.61 -5.52
CA CYS A 61 -2.46 9.89 -6.84
C CYS A 61 -2.71 8.64 -7.70
N GLY A 62 -2.06 7.52 -7.38
CA GLY A 62 -2.18 6.26 -8.11
C GLY A 62 -1.51 6.23 -9.50
N THR A 63 -0.96 7.36 -9.97
CA THR A 63 -0.48 7.52 -11.36
C THR A 63 0.95 8.05 -11.48
N CYS A 64 1.61 8.50 -10.41
CA CYS A 64 3.04 8.85 -10.47
C CYS A 64 3.93 7.60 -10.59
N ALA A 65 5.22 7.79 -10.92
CA ALA A 65 6.16 6.68 -11.10
C ALA A 65 6.30 5.86 -9.81
N SER A 66 6.55 6.53 -8.69
CA SER A 66 6.54 5.90 -7.36
C SER A 66 5.25 5.12 -7.06
N CYS A 67 4.06 5.70 -7.29
CA CYS A 67 2.79 5.00 -7.04
C CYS A 67 2.65 3.71 -7.87
N ARG A 68 3.11 3.71 -9.12
CA ARG A 68 3.11 2.50 -9.97
C ARG A 68 4.08 1.45 -9.48
N LEU A 69 5.28 1.84 -9.03
CA LEU A 69 6.26 0.91 -8.46
C LEU A 69 5.75 0.26 -7.18
N VAL A 70 5.04 1.02 -6.33
CA VAL A 70 4.40 0.49 -5.12
C VAL A 70 3.31 -0.53 -5.48
N GLN A 71 2.47 -0.23 -6.47
CA GLN A 71 1.46 -1.17 -6.99
C GLN A 71 2.07 -2.45 -7.58
N ALA A 72 3.24 -2.34 -8.20
CA ALA A 72 3.99 -3.47 -8.77
C ALA A 72 4.89 -4.21 -7.75
N HIS A 73 4.81 -3.85 -6.46
CA HIS A 73 5.63 -4.44 -5.39
C HIS A 73 7.15 -4.34 -5.62
N SER A 74 7.61 -3.30 -6.34
CA SER A 74 9.00 -3.15 -6.79
C SER A 74 9.61 -1.78 -6.44
N HIS A 75 8.93 -0.98 -5.62
CA HIS A 75 9.45 0.31 -5.19
C HIS A 75 10.73 0.15 -4.33
N PRO A 76 11.86 0.81 -4.67
CA PRO A 76 13.14 0.60 -3.99
C PRO A 76 13.10 0.97 -2.51
N ASP A 77 12.30 1.98 -2.14
CA ASP A 77 12.13 2.43 -0.75
C ASP A 77 10.98 1.74 0.01
N LEU A 78 10.40 0.66 -0.54
CA LEU A 78 9.34 -0.10 0.11
C LEU A 78 9.80 -1.54 0.37
N LEU A 79 9.91 -1.90 1.65
CA LEU A 79 10.11 -3.28 2.08
C LEU A 79 8.87 -3.79 2.80
N VAL A 80 8.32 -4.92 2.32
CA VAL A 80 7.18 -5.59 2.95
C VAL A 80 7.63 -6.94 3.49
N LEU A 81 7.55 -7.09 4.82
CA LEU A 81 7.88 -8.31 5.53
C LEU A 81 6.61 -9.10 5.79
N LEU A 82 6.54 -10.32 5.25
CA LEU A 82 5.40 -11.22 5.37
C LEU A 82 5.87 -12.62 5.77
N PRO A 83 5.07 -13.38 6.54
CA PRO A 83 5.26 -14.82 6.66
C PRO A 83 5.18 -15.49 5.29
N GLU A 84 6.05 -16.48 5.04
CA GLU A 84 6.09 -17.21 3.77
C GLU A 84 4.71 -17.78 3.40
N ALA A 85 4.02 -18.37 4.38
CA ALA A 85 2.70 -18.97 4.21
C ALA A 85 1.61 -17.98 3.76
N LEU A 86 1.82 -16.66 3.87
CA LEU A 86 0.85 -15.64 3.47
C LEU A 86 1.16 -15.01 2.11
N ARG A 87 2.36 -15.22 1.56
CA ARG A 87 2.82 -14.54 0.34
C ARG A 87 1.87 -14.73 -0.83
N GLU A 88 1.51 -15.98 -1.13
CA GLU A 88 0.60 -16.31 -2.23
C GLU A 88 -0.80 -15.70 -2.01
N SER A 89 -1.38 -15.91 -0.83
CA SER A 89 -2.74 -15.45 -0.52
C SER A 89 -2.93 -13.93 -0.60
N LEU A 90 -1.86 -13.17 -0.38
CA LEU A 90 -1.87 -11.71 -0.43
C LEU A 90 -1.46 -11.16 -1.81
N GLY A 91 -1.13 -12.01 -2.78
CA GLY A 91 -0.64 -11.59 -4.09
C GLY A 91 0.81 -11.09 -4.08
N TRP A 92 1.63 -11.58 -3.15
CA TRP A 92 3.06 -11.30 -3.00
C TRP A 92 3.95 -12.52 -3.30
N GLY A 93 3.37 -13.55 -3.93
CA GLY A 93 4.13 -14.67 -4.49
C GLY A 93 5.09 -14.21 -5.59
N ALA A 94 6.10 -15.02 -5.90
CA ALA A 94 6.86 -14.79 -7.11
C ALA A 94 5.89 -14.84 -8.30
N THR A 95 5.90 -13.82 -9.15
CA THR A 95 5.52 -14.06 -10.53
C THR A 95 6.58 -15.02 -11.03
N ASP A 96 6.21 -16.29 -11.26
CA ASP A 96 7.03 -17.15 -12.08
C ASP A 96 7.27 -16.38 -13.37
N ASP A 97 8.49 -15.88 -13.54
CA ASP A 97 8.97 -15.35 -14.79
C ASP A 97 9.02 -16.55 -15.72
N SER A 98 7.87 -16.87 -16.30
CA SER A 98 7.79 -17.61 -17.55
C SER A 98 8.42 -16.71 -18.60
N GLY A 99 9.76 -16.64 -18.56
CA GLY A 99 10.59 -16.31 -19.70
C GLY A 99 10.35 -17.38 -20.77
N GLU A 100 9.26 -17.23 -21.51
CA GLU A 100 9.01 -17.92 -22.75
C GLU A 100 9.33 -16.95 -23.91
N GLY A 101 10.40 -17.28 -24.65
CA GLY A 101 10.61 -16.84 -26.04
C GLY A 101 11.82 -15.97 -26.30
#